data_AF-A0A8J7XPI2-F1
#
_entry.id   AF-A0A8J7XPI2-F1
#
_cell.length_a   1.000
_cell.length_b   1.000
_cell.length_c   1.000
_cell.angle_alpha   90.00
_cell.angle_beta   90.00
_cell.angle_gamma   90.00
#
_symmetry.space_group_name_H-M   'P 1'
#
loop_
_entity.id
_entity.type
_entity.pdbx_description
1 polymer ?
#
loop_
_entity_poly.entity_id
_entity_poly.type
_entity_poly.pdbx_seq_one_letter_code
_entity_poly.pdbx_strand_id
1 'polypeptide(L)'
;MLAEFVVSKVLEVLFYEIVGESRIEKIKRKIGLDKLSRIGKKALHRTINENEDNLIVLMKIREIQNFDLRDPSDISKKEIYDSISEKVDKKKFDEFFKSLESNYYDILFEEADKNPETKAVLISIRKLENEIAKENFSKVFWSKTILFFYCSLFVISLFLCLFFLRTTLNDPNIYQESIRSMLSARNYILSSISQGLAAIFAIVFTITLVMAQISSRYSIRITNIVFSRTTLFMMFLYAVGIIIPLLVMRSQSEKLLYLCIIWAVVCILLLIPYFLYLKERLNLKYYIKYLLEEINQDYVKKLKEIHQERLSEEYPMYSLDRSGGKYWFNIPDDPLLVVLGIMTKILREGDYETFIYFLKSVKEKYYLTVNKTNVDYLAFHFVNIFDRSGEIIIDEKRDFLLLQLCFTLKDIATFNVNEKFHNINARISDLIIEYLELALTQKEFSDVIRDIEKTIRKMSSEYAKSELDFSNLVSRLFETIQTQRIKETGKIFYFLNFIGILAMTAIQHRLHLRYWAGLINCIKEIGIESAKGRLKIRSLPEKRISKWAWITLRNIKNQVEQYKEYFDQIKQDRESSELFLSIEKSMSDIEEAQGTYNDLAPT
;
A
#
# COMPACT_ATOMS: atom_id res chain seq x y z
N MET A 1 -31.57 -9.69 -19.42
CA MET A 1 -30.25 -9.49 -20.07
C MET A 1 -29.79 -8.04 -20.13
N LEU A 2 -30.32 -7.17 -21.00
CA LEU A 2 -29.74 -5.84 -21.21
C LEU A 2 -29.85 -4.92 -19.97
N ALA A 3 -31.01 -4.88 -19.34
CA ALA A 3 -31.18 -4.21 -18.04
C ALA A 3 -30.28 -4.81 -16.95
N GLU A 4 -29.95 -6.11 -17.02
CA GLU A 4 -29.11 -6.75 -16.02
C GLU A 4 -27.64 -6.38 -16.16
N PHE A 5 -27.16 -6.21 -17.39
CA PHE A 5 -25.81 -5.75 -17.68
C PHE A 5 -25.62 -4.27 -17.32
N VAL A 6 -26.55 -3.41 -17.76
CA VAL A 6 -26.52 -1.98 -17.44
C VAL A 6 -26.61 -1.77 -15.94
N VAL A 7 -27.49 -2.50 -15.26
CA VAL A 7 -27.55 -2.46 -13.79
C VAL A 7 -26.24 -2.92 -13.17
N SER A 8 -25.66 -4.03 -13.62
CA SER A 8 -24.39 -4.52 -13.06
C SER A 8 -23.27 -3.48 -13.16
N LYS A 9 -23.15 -2.82 -14.32
CA LYS A 9 -22.08 -1.85 -14.59
C LYS A 9 -22.33 -0.46 -14.02
N VAL A 10 -23.57 0.05 -14.12
CA VAL A 10 -23.94 1.32 -13.49
C VAL A 10 -23.90 1.19 -11.96
N LEU A 11 -24.30 0.04 -11.41
CA LEU A 11 -24.09 -0.22 -9.99
C LEU A 11 -22.63 -0.33 -9.63
N GLU A 12 -21.79 -0.98 -10.45
CA GLU A 12 -20.35 -1.01 -10.18
C GLU A 12 -19.80 0.41 -10.08
N VAL A 13 -20.11 1.28 -11.06
CA VAL A 13 -19.68 2.68 -11.07
C VAL A 13 -20.23 3.46 -9.87
N LEU A 14 -21.54 3.34 -9.56
CA LEU A 14 -22.16 3.97 -8.40
C LEU A 14 -21.54 3.48 -7.08
N PHE A 15 -21.30 2.17 -6.95
CA PHE A 15 -20.61 1.60 -5.80
C PHE A 15 -19.17 2.10 -5.70
N TYR A 16 -18.48 2.24 -6.84
CA TYR A 16 -17.10 2.76 -6.89
C TYR A 16 -17.04 4.20 -6.42
N GLU A 17 -18.06 4.98 -6.77
CA GLU A 17 -18.19 6.37 -6.36
C GLU A 17 -18.59 6.52 -4.88
N ILE A 18 -19.56 5.74 -4.40
CA ILE A 18 -20.09 5.84 -3.03
C ILE A 18 -19.12 5.24 -2.01
N VAL A 19 -18.52 4.09 -2.31
CA VAL A 19 -17.80 3.27 -1.31
C VAL A 19 -16.27 3.32 -1.50
N GLY A 20 -15.80 3.58 -2.72
CA GLY A 20 -14.38 3.52 -3.07
C GLY A 20 -13.88 2.10 -3.38
N GLU A 21 -12.92 2.02 -4.30
CA GLU A 21 -12.41 0.81 -4.96
C GLU A 21 -12.00 -0.32 -3.99
N SER A 22 -11.10 -0.02 -3.05
CA SER A 22 -10.58 -0.99 -2.08
C SER A 22 -11.61 -1.49 -1.05
N ARG A 23 -12.78 -0.86 -0.99
CA ARG A 23 -13.80 -1.07 0.05
C ARG A 23 -15.02 -1.80 -0.51
N ILE A 24 -15.32 -1.63 -1.79
CA ILE A 24 -16.30 -2.46 -2.52
C ILE A 24 -15.98 -3.93 -2.41
N GLU A 25 -14.71 -4.32 -2.50
CA GLU A 25 -14.37 -5.74 -2.45
C GLU A 25 -14.67 -6.37 -1.09
N LYS A 26 -14.54 -5.61 0.00
CA LYS A 26 -14.95 -6.05 1.34
C LYS A 26 -16.47 -6.19 1.45
N ILE A 27 -17.21 -5.31 0.78
CA ILE A 27 -18.68 -5.33 0.71
C ILE A 27 -19.14 -6.51 -0.18
N LYS A 28 -18.58 -6.67 -1.38
CA LYS A 28 -18.80 -7.79 -2.32
C LYS A 28 -18.60 -9.14 -1.62
N ARG A 29 -17.50 -9.32 -0.87
CA ARG A 29 -17.21 -10.57 -0.13
C ARG A 29 -18.20 -10.89 0.98
N LYS A 30 -18.78 -9.89 1.64
CA LYS A 30 -19.69 -10.12 2.78
C LYS A 30 -21.13 -10.42 2.37
N ILE A 31 -21.54 -10.01 1.16
CA ILE A 31 -22.97 -9.88 0.80
C ILE A 31 -23.31 -10.72 -0.42
N GLY A 32 -22.31 -10.96 -1.28
CA GLY A 32 -22.50 -11.50 -2.62
C GLY A 32 -22.91 -10.39 -3.60
N LEU A 33 -22.26 -10.40 -4.77
CA LEU A 33 -22.53 -9.46 -5.87
C LEU A 33 -24.00 -9.51 -6.32
N ASP A 34 -24.60 -10.69 -6.28
CA ASP A 34 -25.95 -10.95 -6.76
C ASP A 34 -27.01 -10.16 -6.00
N LYS A 35 -26.83 -10.01 -4.68
CA LYS A 35 -27.81 -9.32 -3.82
C LYS A 35 -27.78 -7.82 -4.07
N LEU A 36 -26.59 -7.24 -4.19
CA LEU A 36 -26.41 -5.83 -4.55
C LEU A 36 -26.91 -5.55 -5.98
N SER A 37 -26.64 -6.47 -6.91
CA SER A 37 -27.17 -6.40 -8.27
C SER A 37 -28.70 -6.37 -8.28
N ARG A 38 -29.37 -7.24 -7.51
CA ARG A 38 -30.84 -7.23 -7.40
C ARG A 38 -31.38 -5.92 -6.85
N ILE A 39 -30.76 -5.34 -5.82
CA ILE A 39 -31.18 -4.06 -5.25
C ILE A 39 -31.08 -2.96 -6.31
N GLY A 40 -29.97 -2.88 -7.04
CA GLY A 40 -29.87 -1.87 -8.08
C GLY A 40 -30.72 -2.13 -9.32
N LYS A 41 -31.12 -3.38 -9.58
CA LYS A 41 -32.10 -3.67 -10.66
C LYS A 41 -33.44 -3.03 -10.31
N LYS A 42 -33.86 -3.17 -9.06
CA LYS A 42 -35.08 -2.53 -8.55
C LYS A 42 -34.94 -1.01 -8.56
N ALA A 43 -33.78 -0.47 -8.17
CA ALA A 43 -33.52 0.97 -8.16
C ALA A 43 -33.57 1.60 -9.55
N LEU A 44 -32.94 0.95 -10.53
CA LEU A 44 -32.98 1.38 -11.91
C LEU A 44 -34.40 1.33 -12.47
N HIS A 45 -35.15 0.27 -12.18
CA HIS A 45 -36.53 0.17 -12.63
C HIS A 45 -37.40 1.27 -12.03
N ARG A 46 -37.27 1.57 -10.73
CA ARG A 46 -37.97 2.69 -10.09
C ARG A 46 -37.60 4.03 -10.74
N THR A 47 -36.31 4.27 -10.95
CA THR A 47 -35.77 5.50 -11.57
C THR A 47 -36.31 5.71 -12.99
N ILE A 48 -36.37 4.66 -13.81
CA ILE A 48 -36.92 4.74 -15.17
C ILE A 48 -38.42 5.04 -15.13
N ASN A 49 -39.17 4.46 -14.19
CA ASN A 49 -40.60 4.66 -14.08
C ASN A 49 -40.98 6.04 -13.51
N GLU A 50 -40.07 6.72 -12.80
CA GLU A 50 -40.29 8.07 -12.26
C GLU A 50 -40.25 9.16 -13.33
N ASN A 51 -39.46 8.97 -14.40
CA ASN A 51 -39.33 9.94 -15.47
C ASN A 51 -38.93 9.25 -16.78
N GLU A 52 -39.77 9.36 -17.82
CA GLU A 52 -39.50 8.77 -19.15
C GLU A 52 -38.20 9.29 -19.78
N ASP A 53 -37.76 10.52 -19.45
CA ASP A 53 -36.47 11.06 -19.91
C ASP A 53 -35.28 10.21 -19.42
N ASN A 54 -35.40 9.52 -18.29
CA ASN A 54 -34.38 8.61 -17.78
C ASN A 54 -34.19 7.39 -18.70
N LEU A 55 -35.24 6.94 -19.39
CA LEU A 55 -35.14 5.89 -20.40
C LEU A 55 -34.30 6.35 -21.60
N ILE A 56 -34.46 7.62 -22.01
CA ILE A 56 -33.68 8.21 -23.10
C ILE A 56 -32.19 8.28 -22.72
N VAL A 57 -31.87 8.70 -21.49
CA VAL A 57 -30.50 8.68 -20.96
C VAL A 57 -29.95 7.26 -20.99
N LEU A 58 -30.72 6.27 -20.53
CA LEU A 58 -30.33 4.85 -20.54
C LEU A 58 -30.07 4.30 -21.95
N MET A 59 -30.94 4.64 -22.92
CA MET A 59 -30.79 4.23 -24.32
C MET A 59 -29.54 4.85 -24.95
N LYS A 60 -29.20 6.10 -24.61
CA LYS A 60 -27.96 6.74 -25.07
C LYS A 60 -26.71 6.15 -24.42
N ILE A 61 -26.76 5.79 -23.14
CA ILE A 61 -25.68 5.02 -22.48
C ILE A 61 -25.46 3.69 -23.21
N ARG A 62 -26.53 3.01 -23.64
CA ARG A 62 -26.44 1.76 -24.42
C ARG A 62 -25.75 1.96 -25.77
N GLU A 63 -26.05 3.03 -26.49
CA GLU A 63 -25.40 3.32 -27.78
C GLU A 63 -23.88 3.50 -27.65
N ILE A 64 -23.43 4.03 -26.52
CA ILE A 64 -22.00 4.19 -26.21
C ILE A 64 -21.35 2.85 -25.87
N GLN A 65 -22.08 1.90 -25.28
CA GLN A 65 -21.56 0.55 -24.95
C GLN A 65 -21.32 -0.36 -26.17
N ASN A 66 -21.82 0.00 -27.36
CA ASN A 66 -21.38 -0.66 -28.59
C ASN A 66 -19.96 -0.25 -29.02
N PHE A 67 -19.31 0.69 -28.32
CA PHE A 67 -17.85 0.79 -28.30
C PHE A 67 -17.29 -0.34 -27.44
N ASP A 68 -16.27 -1.02 -27.96
CA ASP A 68 -15.62 -2.20 -27.37
C ASP A 68 -14.91 -1.83 -26.03
N LEU A 69 -15.69 -1.68 -24.95
CA LEU A 69 -15.21 -1.37 -23.61
C LEU A 69 -14.81 -2.67 -22.91
N ARG A 70 -13.60 -3.15 -23.19
CA ARG A 70 -13.10 -4.44 -22.69
C ARG A 70 -12.80 -4.45 -21.18
N ASP A 71 -12.68 -3.30 -20.52
CA ASP A 71 -12.62 -3.25 -19.04
C ASP A 71 -13.14 -1.91 -18.43
N PRO A 72 -14.22 -1.92 -17.64
CA PRO A 72 -14.80 -0.71 -17.03
C PRO A 72 -14.03 -0.12 -15.85
N SER A 73 -13.04 -0.82 -15.28
CA SER A 73 -12.17 -0.26 -14.23
C SER A 73 -11.21 0.81 -14.74
N ASP A 74 -10.92 0.81 -16.05
CA ASP A 74 -9.93 1.69 -16.68
C ASP A 74 -10.51 3.04 -17.12
N ILE A 75 -11.83 3.18 -17.14
CA ILE A 75 -12.48 4.39 -17.65
C ILE A 75 -12.78 5.34 -16.50
N SER A 76 -12.10 6.47 -16.45
CA SER A 76 -12.34 7.48 -15.42
C SER A 76 -13.77 8.04 -15.51
N LYS A 77 -14.34 8.48 -14.38
CA LYS A 77 -15.61 9.24 -14.35
C LYS A 77 -15.60 10.33 -15.42
N LYS A 78 -14.47 11.02 -15.58
CA LYS A 78 -14.32 12.07 -16.58
C LYS A 78 -14.46 11.55 -18.02
N GLU A 79 -13.87 10.42 -18.40
CA GLU A 79 -13.96 9.89 -19.77
C GLU A 79 -15.34 9.31 -20.10
N ILE A 80 -16.00 8.65 -19.15
CA ILE A 80 -17.40 8.24 -19.29
C ILE A 80 -18.28 9.48 -19.43
N TYR A 81 -18.09 10.48 -18.57
CA TYR A 81 -18.82 11.73 -18.64
C TYR A 81 -18.54 12.50 -19.92
N ASP A 82 -17.30 12.59 -20.38
CA ASP A 82 -16.93 13.32 -21.59
C ASP A 82 -17.55 12.61 -22.80
N SER A 83 -17.46 11.28 -22.88
CA SER A 83 -18.06 10.46 -23.96
C SER A 83 -19.60 10.49 -23.96
N ILE A 84 -20.22 10.59 -22.78
CA ILE A 84 -21.68 10.68 -22.65
C ILE A 84 -22.17 12.12 -22.83
N SER A 85 -21.44 13.12 -22.34
CA SER A 85 -21.81 14.55 -22.40
C SER A 85 -21.83 15.11 -23.82
N GLU A 86 -21.05 14.51 -24.73
CA GLU A 86 -21.15 14.82 -26.16
C GLU A 86 -22.52 14.42 -26.76
N LYS A 87 -23.26 13.48 -26.14
CA LYS A 87 -24.51 12.92 -26.67
C LYS A 87 -25.74 13.14 -25.77
N VAL A 88 -25.54 13.42 -24.50
CA VAL A 88 -26.56 13.63 -23.47
C VAL A 88 -26.30 14.97 -22.78
N ASP A 89 -27.34 15.77 -22.57
CA ASP A 89 -27.24 16.97 -21.74
C ASP A 89 -26.71 16.58 -20.35
N LYS A 90 -25.54 17.13 -19.99
CA LYS A 90 -24.86 16.88 -18.71
C LYS A 90 -25.80 17.04 -17.51
N LYS A 91 -26.71 18.01 -17.56
CA LYS A 91 -27.68 18.24 -16.49
C LYS A 91 -28.65 17.06 -16.35
N LYS A 92 -29.19 16.54 -17.45
CA LYS A 92 -30.08 15.37 -17.44
C LYS A 92 -29.36 14.11 -16.98
N PHE A 93 -28.07 13.98 -17.32
CA PHE A 93 -27.24 12.88 -16.85
C PHE A 93 -27.02 12.95 -15.33
N ASP A 94 -26.66 14.11 -14.80
CA ASP A 94 -26.50 14.33 -13.36
C ASP A 94 -27.81 14.09 -12.60
N GLU A 95 -28.96 14.52 -13.16
CA GLU A 95 -30.29 14.28 -12.59
C GLU A 95 -30.65 12.79 -12.56
N PHE A 96 -30.35 12.04 -13.63
CA PHE A 96 -30.54 10.59 -13.69
C PHE A 96 -29.74 9.87 -12.60
N PHE A 97 -28.45 10.18 -12.43
CA PHE A 97 -27.60 9.53 -11.43
C PHE A 97 -28.03 9.86 -10.00
N LYS A 98 -28.45 11.10 -9.72
CA LYS A 98 -29.00 11.48 -8.41
C LYS A 98 -30.29 10.73 -8.08
N SER A 99 -31.20 10.62 -9.03
CA SER A 99 -32.44 9.85 -8.85
C SER A 99 -32.15 8.36 -8.65
N LEU A 100 -31.21 7.80 -9.42
CA LEU A 100 -30.79 6.41 -9.28
C LEU A 100 -30.14 6.11 -7.93
N GLU A 101 -29.26 6.99 -7.45
CA GLU A 101 -28.64 6.89 -6.14
C GLU A 101 -29.68 6.95 -5.02
N SER A 102 -30.61 7.91 -5.06
CA SER A 102 -31.70 8.02 -4.08
C SER A 102 -32.54 6.74 -4.03
N ASN A 103 -33.00 6.26 -5.19
CA ASN A 103 -33.78 5.04 -5.29
C ASN A 103 -33.01 3.79 -4.84
N TYR A 104 -31.70 3.78 -5.04
CA TYR A 104 -30.84 2.70 -4.56
C TYR A 104 -30.83 2.63 -3.04
N TYR A 105 -30.64 3.77 -2.37
CA TYR A 105 -30.68 3.83 -0.91
C TYR A 105 -32.04 3.47 -0.35
N ASP A 106 -33.14 3.98 -0.93
CA ASP A 106 -34.49 3.67 -0.46
C ASP A 106 -34.76 2.17 -0.48
N ILE A 107 -34.41 1.50 -1.57
CA ILE A 107 -34.61 0.04 -1.70
C ILE A 107 -33.65 -0.72 -0.79
N LEU A 108 -32.42 -0.23 -0.60
CA LEU A 108 -31.48 -0.80 0.36
C LEU A 108 -32.03 -0.73 1.79
N PHE A 109 -32.70 0.36 2.17
CA PHE A 109 -33.40 0.50 3.46
C PHE A 109 -34.61 -0.42 3.56
N GLU A 110 -35.49 -0.44 2.55
CA GLU A 110 -36.66 -1.33 2.49
C GLU A 110 -36.27 -2.82 2.61
N GLU A 111 -35.15 -3.22 2.00
CA GLU A 111 -34.60 -4.58 2.09
C GLU A 111 -33.87 -4.84 3.42
N ALA A 112 -33.23 -3.82 4.01
CA ALA A 112 -32.60 -3.93 5.33
C ALA A 112 -33.62 -4.19 6.45
N ASP A 113 -34.83 -3.65 6.34
CA ASP A 113 -35.91 -3.92 7.30
C ASP A 113 -36.43 -5.35 7.23
N LYS A 114 -36.38 -5.95 6.03
CA LYS A 114 -36.86 -7.32 5.78
C LYS A 114 -35.76 -8.37 5.97
N ASN A 115 -34.49 -7.99 5.84
CA ASN A 115 -33.37 -8.92 5.82
C ASN A 115 -32.21 -8.49 6.74
N PRO A 116 -31.89 -9.25 7.81
CA PRO A 116 -30.85 -8.89 8.77
C PRO A 116 -29.45 -8.82 8.18
N GLU A 117 -29.15 -9.58 7.12
CA GLU A 117 -27.86 -9.47 6.42
C GLU A 117 -27.75 -8.12 5.73
N THR A 118 -28.79 -7.68 5.01
CA THR A 118 -28.83 -6.37 4.35
C THR A 118 -28.74 -5.23 5.38
N LYS A 119 -29.32 -5.40 6.57
CA LYS A 119 -29.16 -4.47 7.68
C LYS A 119 -27.70 -4.34 8.16
N ALA A 120 -26.97 -5.45 8.26
CA ALA A 120 -25.54 -5.43 8.62
C ALA A 120 -24.67 -4.71 7.57
N VAL A 121 -25.06 -4.80 6.30
CA VAL A 121 -24.43 -4.06 5.18
C VAL A 121 -24.63 -2.57 5.34
N LEU A 122 -25.89 -2.17 5.53
CA LEU A 122 -26.25 -0.77 5.69
C LEU A 122 -25.53 -0.14 6.89
N ILE A 123 -25.39 -0.88 8.00
CA ILE A 123 -24.58 -0.47 9.16
C ILE A 123 -23.11 -0.31 8.77
N SER A 124 -22.56 -1.22 7.98
CA SER A 124 -21.16 -1.16 7.52
C SER A 124 -20.92 0.01 6.57
N ILE A 125 -21.85 0.29 5.66
CA ILE A 125 -21.82 1.45 4.75
C ILE A 125 -21.90 2.74 5.57
N ARG A 126 -22.88 2.88 6.49
CA ARG A 126 -23.00 4.05 7.37
C ARG A 126 -21.76 4.27 8.24
N LYS A 127 -21.18 3.19 8.79
CA LYS A 127 -19.93 3.29 9.55
C LYS A 127 -18.80 3.82 8.67
N LEU A 128 -18.72 3.37 7.43
CA LEU A 128 -17.72 3.79 6.46
C LEU A 128 -17.93 5.25 6.03
N GLU A 129 -19.17 5.65 5.72
CA GLU A 129 -19.55 7.04 5.43
C GLU A 129 -19.19 7.94 6.61
N ASN A 130 -19.42 7.51 7.85
CA ASN A 130 -19.00 8.25 9.04
C ASN A 130 -17.47 8.35 9.17
N GLU A 131 -16.72 7.31 8.82
CA GLU A 131 -15.24 7.35 8.81
C GLU A 131 -14.73 8.31 7.72
N ILE A 132 -15.33 8.30 6.52
CA ILE A 132 -15.01 9.21 5.42
C ILE A 132 -15.37 10.65 5.78
N ALA A 133 -16.58 10.86 6.29
CA ALA A 133 -17.03 12.14 6.78
C ALA A 133 -16.09 12.63 7.87
N LYS A 134 -15.64 11.77 8.80
CA LYS A 134 -14.67 12.14 9.84
C LYS A 134 -13.28 12.47 9.29
N GLU A 135 -12.78 11.77 8.28
CA GLU A 135 -11.47 12.07 7.66
C GLU A 135 -11.51 13.37 6.83
N ASN A 136 -12.52 13.53 5.98
CA ASN A 136 -12.71 14.73 5.18
C ASN A 136 -13.08 15.93 6.04
N PHE A 137 -13.96 15.73 7.04
CA PHE A 137 -14.24 16.73 8.06
C PHE A 137 -12.95 17.06 8.78
N SER A 138 -12.15 16.11 9.27
CA SER A 138 -10.87 16.42 9.90
C SER A 138 -9.99 17.30 9.00
N LYS A 139 -9.75 16.94 7.74
CA LYS A 139 -8.91 17.75 6.83
C LYS A 139 -9.44 19.17 6.60
N VAL A 140 -10.73 19.30 6.26
CA VAL A 140 -11.37 20.60 5.96
C VAL A 140 -11.59 21.41 7.24
N PHE A 141 -11.92 20.74 8.34
CA PHE A 141 -12.08 21.32 9.66
C PHE A 141 -10.74 21.83 10.17
N TRP A 142 -9.63 21.10 10.04
CA TRP A 142 -8.33 21.63 10.44
C TRP A 142 -7.92 22.81 9.58
N SER A 143 -8.11 22.77 8.25
CA SER A 143 -7.77 23.93 7.40
C SER A 143 -8.62 25.16 7.70
N LYS A 144 -9.93 24.98 7.90
CA LYS A 144 -10.86 26.09 8.19
C LYS A 144 -10.79 26.55 9.65
N THR A 145 -10.58 25.65 10.60
CA THR A 145 -10.44 25.96 12.03
C THR A 145 -9.11 26.65 12.29
N ILE A 146 -8.02 26.25 11.63
CA ILE A 146 -6.75 26.99 11.68
C ILE A 146 -6.94 28.39 11.10
N LEU A 147 -7.57 28.54 9.94
CA LEU A 147 -7.87 29.85 9.36
C LEU A 147 -8.79 30.68 10.25
N PHE A 148 -9.85 30.08 10.78
CA PHE A 148 -10.78 30.71 11.70
C PHE A 148 -10.09 31.13 13.00
N PHE A 149 -9.17 30.31 13.52
CA PHE A 149 -8.36 30.65 14.69
C PHE A 149 -7.47 31.85 14.38
N TYR A 150 -6.78 31.87 13.24
CA TYR A 150 -6.02 33.06 12.82
C TYR A 150 -6.90 34.31 12.69
N CYS A 151 -8.07 34.20 12.06
CA CYS A 151 -9.00 35.32 11.88
C CYS A 151 -9.58 35.81 13.21
N SER A 152 -10.02 34.91 14.09
CA SER A 152 -10.59 35.26 15.40
C SER A 152 -9.55 35.87 16.31
N LEU A 153 -8.33 35.35 16.29
CA LEU A 153 -7.22 35.87 17.06
C LEU A 153 -6.76 37.25 16.54
N PHE A 154 -6.78 37.44 15.23
CA PHE A 154 -6.60 38.76 14.60
C PHE A 154 -7.70 39.74 15.01
N VAL A 155 -8.98 39.33 15.01
CA VAL A 155 -10.11 40.18 15.41
C VAL A 155 -10.04 40.54 16.90
N ILE A 156 -9.71 39.59 17.79
CA ILE A 156 -9.55 39.86 19.22
C ILE A 156 -8.39 40.82 19.45
N SER A 157 -7.26 40.62 18.76
CA SER A 157 -6.11 41.50 18.78
C SER A 157 -6.47 42.93 18.32
N LEU A 158 -7.22 43.05 17.21
CA LEU A 158 -7.73 44.31 16.69
C LEU A 158 -8.68 44.98 17.68
N PHE A 159 -9.59 44.23 18.30
CA PHE A 159 -10.54 44.75 19.27
C PHE A 159 -9.84 45.30 20.52
N LEU A 160 -8.86 44.55 21.06
CA LEU A 160 -8.02 45.02 22.15
C LEU A 160 -7.25 46.29 21.74
N CYS A 161 -6.76 46.35 20.49
CA CYS A 161 -6.11 47.55 19.94
C CYS A 161 -7.00 48.78 20.02
N LEU A 162 -8.22 48.65 19.52
CA LEU A 162 -9.18 49.76 19.46
C LEU A 162 -9.64 50.16 20.86
N PHE A 163 -9.80 49.20 21.76
CA PHE A 163 -10.15 49.44 23.16
C PHE A 163 -9.07 50.27 23.87
N PHE A 164 -7.81 49.83 23.81
CA PHE A 164 -6.70 50.58 24.42
C PHE A 164 -6.49 51.94 23.76
N LEU A 165 -6.59 52.03 22.43
CA LEU A 165 -6.49 53.30 21.71
C LEU A 165 -7.56 54.30 22.18
N ARG A 166 -8.80 53.83 22.40
CA ARG A 166 -9.91 54.65 22.88
C ARG A 166 -9.69 55.13 24.31
N THR A 167 -9.20 54.27 25.21
CA THR A 167 -8.96 54.65 26.61
C THR A 167 -7.85 55.69 26.72
N THR A 168 -6.80 55.60 25.90
CA THR A 168 -5.67 56.56 25.96
C THR A 168 -6.03 57.91 25.34
N LEU A 169 -6.88 57.95 24.31
CA LEU A 169 -7.25 59.20 23.65
C LEU A 169 -8.19 60.11 24.46
N ASN A 170 -8.82 59.58 25.52
CA ASN A 170 -9.88 60.29 26.24
C ASN A 170 -9.42 61.08 27.47
N ASP A 171 -8.15 61.03 27.89
CA ASP A 171 -7.68 61.76 29.07
C ASP A 171 -6.48 62.69 28.78
N PRO A 172 -6.72 63.95 28.40
CA PRO A 172 -5.67 64.89 28.00
C PRO A 172 -4.87 65.51 29.18
N ASN A 173 -5.28 65.31 30.44
CA ASN A 173 -4.78 66.10 31.56
C ASN A 173 -3.64 65.45 32.38
N ILE A 174 -3.19 64.24 32.05
CA ILE A 174 -2.19 63.49 32.85
C ILE A 174 -0.72 63.75 32.40
N TYR A 175 -0.50 64.53 31.34
CA TYR A 175 0.72 64.38 30.54
C TYR A 175 1.99 65.15 30.98
N GLN A 176 1.94 66.38 31.50
CA GLN A 176 3.15 67.22 31.41
C GLN A 176 4.34 66.86 32.31
N GLU A 177 4.13 66.37 33.53
CA GLU A 177 5.23 66.10 34.48
C GLU A 177 5.62 64.60 34.54
N SER A 178 4.72 63.73 34.08
CA SER A 178 4.93 62.28 33.96
C SER A 178 5.75 61.89 32.71
N ILE A 179 5.85 62.76 31.70
CA ILE A 179 6.51 62.44 30.41
C ILE A 179 7.95 61.98 30.54
N ARG A 180 8.78 62.56 31.43
CA ARG A 180 10.20 62.15 31.56
C ARG A 180 10.37 60.77 32.18
N SER A 181 9.65 60.46 33.25
CA SER A 181 9.66 59.12 33.87
C SER A 181 8.95 58.08 32.99
N MET A 182 7.90 58.49 32.27
CA MET A 182 7.22 57.66 31.27
C MET A 182 8.10 57.36 30.06
N LEU A 183 8.98 58.28 29.62
CA LEU A 183 9.88 58.01 28.48
C LEU A 183 10.86 56.87 28.80
N SER A 184 11.42 56.86 30.01
CA SER A 184 12.28 55.76 30.48
C SER A 184 11.51 54.45 30.61
N ALA A 185 10.30 54.48 31.18
CA ALA A 185 9.47 53.29 31.34
C ALA A 185 9.02 52.72 29.98
N ARG A 186 8.64 53.59 29.03
CA ARG A 186 8.26 53.22 27.66
C ARG A 186 9.40 52.54 26.92
N ASN A 187 10.59 53.13 26.96
CA ASN A 187 11.76 52.55 26.30
C ASN A 187 12.15 51.22 26.94
N TYR A 188 12.01 51.09 28.27
CA TYR A 188 12.20 49.84 28.98
C TYR A 188 11.20 48.75 28.51
N ILE A 189 9.92 49.08 28.36
CA ILE A 189 8.89 48.15 27.88
C ILE A 189 9.17 47.72 26.43
N LEU A 190 9.44 48.67 25.52
CA LEU A 190 9.74 48.37 24.11
C LEU A 190 10.98 47.49 23.98
N SER A 191 12.03 47.79 24.75
CA SER A 191 13.24 46.95 24.83
C SER A 191 12.92 45.55 25.34
N SER A 192 12.13 45.44 26.43
CA SER A 192 11.74 44.15 27.00
C SER A 192 10.90 43.32 26.02
N ILE A 193 9.99 43.95 25.27
CA ILE A 193 9.21 43.29 24.22
C ILE A 193 10.13 42.77 23.11
N SER A 194 11.05 43.60 22.61
CA SER A 194 11.99 43.20 21.56
C SER A 194 12.87 42.03 22.01
N GLN A 195 13.38 42.07 23.24
CA GLN A 195 14.17 40.98 23.84
C GLN A 195 13.35 39.70 24.01
N GLY A 196 12.11 39.80 24.51
CA GLY A 196 11.21 38.65 24.64
C GLY A 196 10.86 38.01 23.31
N LEU A 197 10.54 38.82 22.29
CA LEU A 197 10.27 38.33 20.93
C LEU A 197 11.52 37.73 20.28
N ALA A 198 12.70 38.30 20.53
CA ALA A 198 13.97 37.74 20.08
C ALA A 198 14.24 36.36 20.70
N ALA A 199 13.97 36.19 21.99
CA ALA A 199 14.07 34.90 22.66
C ALA A 199 13.09 33.87 22.07
N ILE A 200 11.82 34.26 21.84
CA ILE A 200 10.83 33.38 21.20
C ILE A 200 11.26 33.01 19.78
N PHE A 201 11.73 33.97 18.99
CA PHE A 201 12.25 33.72 17.65
C PHE A 201 13.42 32.75 17.68
N ALA A 202 14.36 32.92 18.61
CA ALA A 202 15.49 32.01 18.78
C ALA A 202 15.01 30.58 19.10
N ILE A 203 13.98 30.41 19.93
CA ILE A 203 13.37 29.11 20.22
C ILE A 203 12.74 28.50 18.95
N VAL A 204 11.89 29.27 18.26
CA VAL A 204 11.23 28.84 17.01
C VAL A 204 12.26 28.42 15.96
N PHE A 205 13.31 29.23 15.78
CA PHE A 205 14.41 28.98 14.86
C PHE A 205 15.19 27.72 15.26
N THR A 206 15.57 27.60 16.53
CA THR A 206 16.32 26.44 17.04
C THR A 206 15.52 25.16 16.88
N ILE A 207 14.23 25.16 17.24
CA ILE A 207 13.36 24.00 17.05
C ILE A 207 13.26 23.66 15.56
N THR A 208 13.06 24.64 14.68
CA THR A 208 13.05 24.38 13.23
C THR A 208 14.35 23.76 12.75
N LEU A 209 15.50 24.26 13.21
CA LEU A 209 16.81 23.72 12.86
C LEU A 209 17.01 22.30 13.38
N VAL A 210 16.66 22.02 14.63
CA VAL A 210 16.72 20.67 15.19
C VAL A 210 15.83 19.72 14.38
N MET A 211 14.64 20.18 13.99
CA MET A 211 13.75 19.40 13.13
C MET A 211 14.34 19.20 11.74
N ALA A 212 14.88 20.24 11.12
CA ALA A 212 15.56 20.15 9.84
C ALA A 212 16.75 19.18 9.90
N GLN A 213 17.48 19.15 11.01
CA GLN A 213 18.55 18.20 11.27
C GLN A 213 18.03 16.77 11.39
N ILE A 214 17.01 16.52 12.23
CA ILE A 214 16.38 15.20 12.37
C ILE A 214 15.86 14.71 11.01
N SER A 215 15.16 15.58 10.28
CA SER A 215 14.66 15.35 8.93
C SER A 215 15.79 15.08 7.92
N SER A 216 16.87 15.85 7.95
CA SER A 216 18.01 15.68 7.02
C SER A 216 18.68 14.32 7.19
N ARG A 217 18.62 13.72 8.39
CA ARG A 217 19.10 12.35 8.60
C ARG A 217 18.35 11.34 7.75
N TYR A 218 17.09 11.60 7.39
CA TYR A 218 16.27 10.72 6.57
C TYR A 218 16.37 11.03 5.08
N SER A 219 16.40 12.30 4.68
CA SER A 219 16.65 12.76 3.30
C SER A 219 16.73 14.29 3.23
N ILE A 220 17.59 14.81 2.34
CA ILE A 220 17.75 16.26 2.08
C ILE A 220 16.42 16.89 1.64
N ARG A 221 15.57 16.17 0.90
CA ARG A 221 14.27 16.69 0.44
C ARG A 221 13.32 16.99 1.60
N ILE A 222 13.45 16.27 2.70
CA ILE A 222 12.61 16.48 3.90
C ILE A 222 12.91 17.85 4.52
N THR A 223 14.15 18.31 4.42
CA THR A 223 14.55 19.63 4.94
C THR A 223 13.80 20.77 4.24
N ASN A 224 13.56 20.67 2.93
CA ASN A 224 12.76 21.67 2.19
C ASN A 224 11.31 21.72 2.67
N ILE A 225 10.79 20.61 3.20
CA ILE A 225 9.42 20.53 3.74
C ILE A 225 9.35 21.18 5.12
N VAL A 226 10.40 21.06 5.94
CA VAL A 226 10.54 21.80 7.21
C VAL A 226 10.63 23.32 6.93
N PHE A 227 11.45 23.73 5.96
CA PHE A 227 11.56 25.11 5.49
C PHE A 227 10.53 25.46 4.41
N SER A 228 9.28 25.06 4.63
CA SER A 228 8.18 25.46 3.76
C SER A 228 8.04 26.99 3.71
N ARG A 229 7.43 27.51 2.63
CA ARG A 229 7.09 28.94 2.52
C ARG A 229 6.29 29.45 3.73
N THR A 230 5.44 28.60 4.31
CA THR A 230 4.67 28.93 5.52
C THR A 230 5.56 29.09 6.74
N THR A 231 6.51 28.17 6.95
CA THR A 231 7.49 28.25 8.05
C THR A 231 8.34 29.51 7.92
N LEU A 232 8.86 29.78 6.72
CA LEU A 232 9.68 30.97 6.43
C LEU A 232 8.87 32.26 6.63
N PHE A 233 7.60 32.28 6.21
CA PHE A 233 6.70 33.41 6.44
C PHE A 233 6.47 33.67 7.93
N MET A 234 6.24 32.61 8.73
CA MET A 234 6.11 32.75 10.18
C MET A 234 7.39 33.29 10.82
N MET A 235 8.56 32.76 10.44
CA MET A 235 9.87 33.28 10.89
C MET A 235 10.04 34.76 10.55
N PHE A 236 9.65 35.16 9.34
CA PHE A 236 9.70 36.55 8.92
C PHE A 236 8.79 37.45 9.78
N LEU A 237 7.57 37.01 10.12
CA LEU A 237 6.69 37.77 11.01
C LEU A 237 7.31 38.00 12.40
N TYR A 238 7.99 36.99 12.96
CA TYR A 238 8.73 37.15 14.22
C TYR A 238 9.89 38.12 14.08
N ALA A 239 10.68 38.05 13.00
CA ALA A 239 11.78 38.97 12.75
C ALA A 239 11.30 40.43 12.65
N VAL A 240 10.20 40.66 11.93
CA VAL A 240 9.53 41.97 11.87
C VAL A 240 9.05 42.40 13.26
N GLY A 241 8.50 41.48 14.05
CA GLY A 241 8.08 41.76 15.43
C GLY A 241 9.20 42.18 16.37
N ILE A 242 10.44 41.76 16.12
CA ILE A 242 11.62 42.21 16.88
C ILE A 242 12.04 43.62 16.45
N ILE A 243 12.02 43.91 15.14
CA ILE A 243 12.50 45.17 14.55
C ILE A 243 11.53 46.33 14.84
N ILE A 244 10.21 46.10 14.78
CA ILE A 244 9.21 47.15 14.97
C ILE A 244 9.36 47.89 16.32
N PRO A 245 9.42 47.22 17.49
CA PRO A 245 9.62 47.89 18.78
C PRO A 245 10.90 48.74 18.82
N LEU A 246 11.99 48.26 18.21
CA LEU A 246 13.26 48.99 18.13
C LEU A 246 13.15 50.26 17.29
N LEU A 247 12.44 50.22 16.16
CA LEU A 247 12.17 51.41 15.35
C LEU A 247 11.25 52.40 16.10
N VAL A 248 10.26 51.88 16.82
CA VAL A 248 9.29 52.69 17.58
C VAL A 248 9.95 53.39 18.78
N MET A 249 11.04 52.86 19.34
CA MET A 249 11.82 53.54 20.38
C MET A 249 12.27 54.95 19.96
N ARG A 250 12.52 55.19 18.66
CA ARG A 250 12.89 56.52 18.15
C ARG A 250 11.70 57.48 18.06
N SER A 251 10.49 56.95 17.86
CA SER A 251 9.27 57.75 17.85
C SER A 251 8.86 58.10 19.27
N GLN A 252 8.14 59.21 19.49
CA GLN A 252 7.49 59.52 20.77
C GLN A 252 6.00 59.17 20.77
N SER A 253 5.51 58.50 19.73
CA SER A 253 4.09 58.15 19.61
C SER A 253 3.72 56.98 20.54
N GLU A 254 2.68 57.19 21.34
CA GLU A 254 2.09 56.15 22.20
C GLU A 254 1.25 55.15 21.43
N LYS A 255 0.59 55.60 20.34
CA LYS A 255 -0.18 54.71 19.45
C LYS A 255 0.69 53.57 18.93
N LEU A 256 1.95 53.88 18.62
CA LEU A 256 2.94 52.90 18.19
C LEU A 256 3.38 51.96 19.32
N LEU A 257 3.41 52.42 20.58
CA LEU A 257 3.68 51.55 21.74
C LEU A 257 2.60 50.49 21.88
N TYR A 258 1.31 50.88 21.85
CA TYR A 258 0.21 49.92 21.92
C TYR A 258 0.24 48.94 20.75
N LEU A 259 0.51 49.43 19.53
CA LEU A 259 0.67 48.57 18.36
C LEU A 259 1.78 47.52 18.58
N CYS A 260 2.91 47.89 19.19
CA CYS A 260 3.98 46.95 19.53
C CYS A 260 3.54 45.89 20.54
N ILE A 261 2.82 46.29 21.60
CA ILE A 261 2.30 45.36 22.62
C ILE A 261 1.35 44.35 21.97
N ILE A 262 0.46 44.83 21.12
CA ILE A 262 -0.54 44.00 20.44
C ILE A 262 0.12 43.05 19.45
N TRP A 263 1.09 43.55 18.68
CA TRP A 263 1.89 42.72 17.79
C TRP A 263 2.66 41.65 18.56
N ALA A 264 3.18 41.96 19.75
CA ALA A 264 3.85 40.99 20.61
C ALA A 264 2.89 39.89 21.09
N VAL A 265 1.67 40.25 21.52
CA VAL A 265 0.62 39.29 21.89
C VAL A 265 0.26 38.39 20.70
N VAL A 266 0.11 38.95 19.50
CA VAL A 266 -0.13 38.18 18.27
C VAL A 266 1.02 37.20 18.03
N CYS A 267 2.28 37.65 18.11
CA CYS A 267 3.44 36.78 17.93
C CYS A 267 3.48 35.62 18.94
N ILE A 268 3.15 35.87 20.21
CA ILE A 268 3.05 34.83 21.24
C ILE A 268 1.94 33.85 20.91
N LEU A 269 0.78 34.33 20.46
CA LEU A 269 -0.35 33.47 20.12
C LEU A 269 -0.13 32.66 18.84
N LEU A 270 0.62 33.20 17.86
CA LEU A 270 1.06 32.49 16.65
C LEU A 270 1.97 31.29 16.94
N LEU A 271 2.55 31.22 18.14
CA LEU A 271 3.38 30.10 18.57
C LEU A 271 2.59 28.77 18.63
N ILE A 272 1.32 28.84 19.03
CA ILE A 272 0.43 27.67 19.15
C ILE A 272 0.21 27.00 17.79
N PRO A 273 -0.34 27.70 16.77
CA PRO A 273 -0.56 27.09 15.47
C PRO A 273 0.76 26.74 14.77
N TYR A 274 1.84 27.48 15.04
CA TYR A 274 3.18 27.10 14.59
C TYR A 274 3.60 25.71 15.14
N PHE A 275 3.46 25.47 16.44
CA PHE A 275 3.80 24.17 17.03
C PHE A 275 2.87 23.05 16.58
N LEU A 276 1.58 23.33 16.40
CA LEU A 276 0.64 22.34 15.85
C LEU A 276 1.01 21.96 14.41
N TYR A 277 1.33 22.95 13.58
CA TYR A 277 1.80 22.75 12.20
C TYR A 277 3.10 21.92 12.18
N LEU A 278 4.06 22.27 13.03
CA LEU A 278 5.32 21.54 13.15
C LEU A 278 5.08 20.10 13.61
N LYS A 279 4.26 19.89 14.65
CA LYS A 279 3.93 18.55 15.16
C LYS A 279 3.34 17.65 14.09
N GLU A 280 2.44 18.16 13.26
CA GLU A 280 1.85 17.39 12.17
C GLU A 280 2.90 17.01 11.12
N ARG A 281 3.78 17.94 10.77
CA ARG A 281 4.88 17.71 9.80
C ARG A 281 5.97 16.79 10.34
N LEU A 282 6.11 16.67 11.66
CA LEU A 282 7.02 15.72 12.31
C LEU A 282 6.49 14.30 12.37
N ASN A 283 5.21 14.09 12.08
CA ASN A 283 4.67 12.76 12.03
C ASN A 283 5.20 12.04 10.78
N LEU A 284 6.12 11.11 10.97
CA LEU A 284 6.73 10.33 9.88
C LEU A 284 5.65 9.62 9.03
N LYS A 285 4.53 9.21 9.64
CA LYS A 285 3.38 8.61 8.94
C LYS A 285 2.76 9.58 7.93
N TYR A 286 2.61 10.86 8.31
CA TYR A 286 2.13 11.91 7.41
C TYR A 286 3.11 12.12 6.25
N TYR A 287 4.40 12.11 6.55
CA TYR A 287 5.46 12.31 5.57
C TYR A 287 5.51 11.19 4.52
N ILE A 288 5.46 9.93 4.96
CA ILE A 288 5.39 8.75 4.08
C ILE A 288 4.17 8.87 3.17
N LYS A 289 3.01 9.23 3.73
CA LYS A 289 1.78 9.43 2.95
C LYS A 289 1.96 10.55 1.91
N TYR A 290 2.56 11.67 2.29
CA TYR A 290 2.83 12.79 1.38
C TYR A 290 3.74 12.37 0.20
N LEU A 291 4.85 11.66 0.46
CA LEU A 291 5.73 11.17 -0.61
C LEU A 291 5.05 10.15 -1.50
N LEU A 292 4.23 9.27 -0.94
CA LEU A 292 3.45 8.33 -1.73
C LEU A 292 2.37 9.06 -2.55
N GLU A 293 1.79 10.14 -2.05
CA GLU A 293 0.86 10.99 -2.80
C GLU A 293 1.55 11.69 -3.99
N GLU A 294 2.83 12.04 -3.86
CA GLU A 294 3.67 12.62 -4.94
C GLU A 294 3.91 11.65 -6.11
N ILE A 295 3.76 10.34 -5.89
CA ILE A 295 3.68 9.32 -6.95
C ILE A 295 2.31 9.45 -7.64
N ASN A 296 2.13 10.54 -8.39
CA ASN A 296 0.91 10.87 -9.12
C ASN A 296 1.03 10.44 -10.60
N GLN A 297 0.03 10.78 -11.41
CA GLN A 297 0.05 10.45 -12.84
C GLN A 297 1.21 11.14 -13.60
N ASP A 298 1.61 12.35 -13.19
CA ASP A 298 2.74 13.05 -13.81
C ASP A 298 4.06 12.32 -13.56
N TYR A 299 4.26 11.80 -12.34
CA TYR A 299 5.40 10.97 -12.02
C TYR A 299 5.42 9.69 -12.86
N VAL A 300 4.28 8.99 -12.95
CA VAL A 300 4.18 7.76 -13.77
C VAL A 300 4.46 8.07 -15.24
N LYS A 301 4.00 9.21 -15.75
CA LYS A 301 4.27 9.66 -17.12
C LYS A 301 5.75 9.91 -17.34
N LYS A 302 6.43 10.64 -16.45
CA LYS A 302 7.89 10.85 -16.53
C LYS A 302 8.63 9.52 -16.50
N LEU A 303 8.20 8.59 -15.65
CA LEU A 303 8.82 7.28 -15.55
C LEU A 303 8.61 6.44 -16.83
N LYS A 304 7.45 6.62 -17.49
CA LYS A 304 7.17 6.06 -18.81
C LYS A 304 8.12 6.60 -19.87
N GLU A 305 8.30 7.91 -19.91
CA GLU A 305 9.17 8.60 -20.87
C GLU A 305 10.62 8.10 -20.74
N ILE A 306 11.12 8.01 -19.51
CA ILE A 306 12.47 7.49 -19.21
C ILE A 306 12.58 6.01 -19.61
N HIS A 307 11.54 5.22 -19.35
CA HIS A 307 11.53 3.80 -19.74
C HIS A 307 11.54 3.64 -21.27
N GLN A 308 10.77 4.46 -21.99
CA GLN A 308 10.70 4.46 -23.46
C GLN A 308 12.00 4.94 -24.10
N GLU A 309 12.63 5.99 -23.56
CA GLU A 309 13.93 6.49 -24.01
C GLU A 309 14.98 5.38 -23.91
N ARG A 310 15.02 4.65 -22.79
CA ARG A 310 15.97 3.53 -22.61
C ARG A 310 15.69 2.32 -23.49
N LEU A 311 14.42 2.02 -23.78
CA LEU A 311 14.07 0.97 -24.75
C LEU A 311 14.62 1.30 -26.15
N SER A 312 14.77 2.59 -26.47
CA SER A 312 15.30 3.03 -27.76
C SER A 312 16.82 2.98 -27.87
N GLU A 313 17.55 2.91 -26.74
CA GLU A 313 19.01 2.92 -26.71
C GLU A 313 19.68 1.57 -27.03
N GLU A 314 18.95 0.58 -27.56
CA GLU A 314 19.46 -0.75 -27.96
C GLU A 314 20.24 -1.52 -26.87
N TYR A 315 20.13 -1.09 -25.61
CA TYR A 315 20.58 -1.89 -24.48
C TYR A 315 19.53 -2.95 -24.19
N PRO A 316 19.87 -4.26 -24.22
CA PRO A 316 18.92 -5.32 -23.95
C PRO A 316 18.38 -5.15 -22.53
N MET A 317 17.15 -4.64 -22.45
CA MET A 317 16.56 -4.12 -21.22
C MET A 317 16.26 -5.20 -20.17
N TYR A 318 16.51 -6.48 -20.47
CA TYR A 318 16.13 -7.60 -19.60
C TYR A 318 17.12 -8.78 -19.62
N SER A 319 18.42 -8.55 -19.83
CA SER A 319 19.35 -9.48 -19.18
C SER A 319 19.32 -9.15 -17.69
N LEU A 320 18.37 -9.78 -16.98
CA LEU A 320 18.44 -10.05 -15.54
C LEU A 320 19.75 -10.78 -15.27
N ASP A 321 20.88 -10.08 -15.35
CA ASP A 321 22.13 -10.63 -14.92
C ASP A 321 22.00 -10.87 -13.42
N ARG A 322 22.20 -12.13 -13.02
CA ARG A 322 22.09 -12.64 -11.65
C ARG A 322 23.00 -11.88 -10.67
N SER A 323 23.91 -11.04 -11.18
CA SER A 323 24.77 -10.16 -10.39
C SER A 323 24.03 -9.06 -9.62
N GLY A 324 22.70 -8.96 -9.71
CA GLY A 324 21.93 -8.02 -8.89
C GLY A 324 22.34 -6.57 -9.17
N GLY A 325 22.69 -6.29 -10.42
CA GLY A 325 22.96 -4.94 -10.90
C GLY A 325 21.83 -4.03 -10.45
N LYS A 326 22.14 -3.15 -9.50
CA LYS A 326 21.24 -2.20 -8.84
C LYS A 326 20.81 -1.15 -9.86
N TYR A 327 20.04 -1.54 -10.86
CA TYR A 327 19.47 -0.63 -11.86
C TYR A 327 18.31 0.11 -11.22
N TRP A 328 18.64 0.99 -10.28
CA TRP A 328 17.80 2.12 -9.99
C TRP A 328 17.84 2.99 -11.23
N PHE A 329 16.67 3.35 -11.73
CA PHE A 329 16.59 4.49 -12.61
C PHE A 329 17.13 5.64 -11.78
N ASN A 330 18.27 6.20 -12.17
CA ASN A 330 18.83 7.38 -11.54
C ASN A 330 17.98 8.58 -11.98
N ILE A 331 16.70 8.56 -11.61
CA ILE A 331 15.75 9.62 -11.87
C ILE A 331 16.10 10.69 -10.84
N PRO A 332 16.62 11.85 -11.28
CA PRO A 332 16.75 12.98 -10.40
C PRO A 332 15.38 13.22 -9.80
N ASP A 333 15.33 13.23 -8.48
CA ASP A 333 14.10 13.43 -7.75
C ASP A 333 13.10 12.25 -7.66
N ASP A 334 13.55 11.00 -7.80
CA ASP A 334 12.68 9.83 -7.57
C ASP A 334 12.08 9.83 -6.13
N PRO A 335 10.75 9.91 -5.94
CA PRO A 335 10.10 9.82 -4.65
C PRO A 335 10.17 8.41 -4.05
N LEU A 336 10.14 7.35 -4.85
CA LEU A 336 10.28 5.95 -4.42
C LEU A 336 11.66 5.67 -3.81
N LEU A 337 12.73 6.26 -4.37
CA LEU A 337 14.07 6.19 -3.78
C LEU A 337 14.14 6.88 -2.40
N VAL A 338 13.48 8.02 -2.25
CA VAL A 338 13.43 8.72 -0.95
C VAL A 338 12.62 7.90 0.07
N VAL A 339 11.49 7.36 -0.37
CA VAL A 339 10.64 6.43 0.38
C VAL A 339 11.47 5.22 0.85
N LEU A 340 12.26 4.61 -0.03
CA LEU A 340 13.20 3.54 0.31
C LEU A 340 14.27 4.00 1.32
N GLY A 341 14.92 5.14 1.10
CA GLY A 341 15.95 5.66 2.01
C GLY A 341 15.43 5.87 3.43
N ILE A 342 14.22 6.42 3.56
CA ILE A 342 13.52 6.58 4.84
C ILE A 342 13.25 5.23 5.48
N MET A 343 12.71 4.28 4.72
CA MET A 343 12.39 2.95 5.21
C MET A 343 13.62 2.19 5.71
N THR A 344 14.71 2.20 4.94
CA THR A 344 15.99 1.61 5.34
C THR A 344 16.48 2.19 6.65
N LYS A 345 16.30 3.49 6.84
CA LYS A 345 16.70 4.16 8.08
C LYS A 345 15.78 3.82 9.26
N ILE A 346 14.46 3.78 9.06
CA ILE A 346 13.49 3.34 10.07
C ILE A 346 13.82 1.93 10.56
N LEU A 347 14.11 1.01 9.64
CA LEU A 347 14.53 -0.36 9.96
C LEU A 347 15.77 -0.36 10.85
N ARG A 348 16.83 0.33 10.44
CA ARG A 348 18.10 0.42 11.19
C ARG A 348 17.97 1.08 12.56
N GLU A 349 17.05 2.04 12.69
CA GLU A 349 16.77 2.71 13.97
C GLU A 349 15.86 1.87 14.88
N GLY A 350 15.29 0.77 14.38
CA GLY A 350 14.44 -0.14 15.15
C GLY A 350 12.99 0.33 15.33
N ASP A 351 12.51 1.32 14.57
CA ASP A 351 11.12 1.80 14.64
C ASP A 351 10.18 0.93 13.80
N TYR A 352 9.93 -0.27 14.31
CA TYR A 352 9.18 -1.33 13.63
C TYR A 352 7.71 -0.99 13.40
N GLU A 353 7.07 -0.24 14.31
CA GLU A 353 5.68 0.15 14.14
C GLU A 353 5.52 1.08 12.93
N THR A 354 6.43 2.05 12.79
CA THR A 354 6.42 2.94 11.63
C THR A 354 6.80 2.20 10.35
N PHE A 355 7.70 1.21 10.42
CA PHE A 355 8.00 0.34 9.27
C PHE A 355 6.78 -0.49 8.81
N ILE A 356 6.01 -1.05 9.73
CA ILE A 356 4.79 -1.82 9.39
C ILE A 356 3.73 -0.90 8.78
N TYR A 357 3.56 0.30 9.35
CA TYR A 357 2.71 1.33 8.75
C TYR A 357 3.17 1.65 7.32
N PHE A 358 4.48 1.82 7.14
CA PHE A 358 5.08 2.08 5.85
C PHE A 358 4.78 0.98 4.82
N LEU A 359 5.03 -0.30 5.16
CA LEU A 359 4.72 -1.44 4.26
C LEU A 359 3.25 -1.42 3.83
N LYS A 360 2.35 -1.13 4.77
CA LYS A 360 0.92 -1.02 4.49
C LYS A 360 0.62 0.14 3.54
N SER A 361 1.20 1.32 3.77
CA SER A 361 0.98 2.50 2.92
C SER A 361 1.56 2.31 1.51
N VAL A 362 2.75 1.69 1.38
CA VAL A 362 3.34 1.36 0.08
C VAL A 362 2.46 0.37 -0.67
N LYS A 363 1.96 -0.69 0.00
CA LYS A 363 1.02 -1.65 -0.60
C LYS A 363 -0.27 -0.97 -1.06
N GLU A 364 -0.87 -0.10 -0.24
CA GLU A 364 -2.08 0.63 -0.62
C GLU A 364 -1.83 1.53 -1.84
N LYS A 365 -0.69 2.23 -1.87
CA LYS A 365 -0.31 3.05 -3.01
C LYS A 365 -0.01 2.21 -4.25
N TYR A 366 0.63 1.06 -4.09
CA TYR A 366 0.86 0.09 -5.16
C TYR A 366 -0.45 -0.26 -5.85
N TYR A 367 -1.45 -0.74 -5.10
CA TYR A 367 -2.75 -1.09 -5.67
C TYR A 367 -3.40 0.07 -6.40
N LEU A 368 -3.41 1.26 -5.78
CA LEU A 368 -4.04 2.42 -6.41
C LEU A 368 -3.35 2.89 -7.69
N THR A 369 -2.03 2.72 -7.80
CA THR A 369 -1.27 3.27 -8.93
C THR A 369 -1.08 2.25 -10.03
N VAL A 370 -0.75 1.02 -9.68
CA VAL A 370 -0.53 -0.07 -10.64
C VAL A 370 -1.85 -0.46 -11.31
N ASN A 371 -2.95 -0.55 -10.55
CA ASN A 371 -4.27 -0.85 -11.13
C ASN A 371 -4.66 0.18 -12.19
N LYS A 372 -4.52 1.47 -11.86
CA LYS A 372 -4.96 2.56 -12.74
C LYS A 372 -4.13 2.75 -14.00
N THR A 373 -2.89 2.29 -13.99
CA THR A 373 -1.94 2.62 -15.06
C THR A 373 -1.63 1.39 -15.91
N ASN A 374 -1.85 0.20 -15.36
CA ASN A 374 -1.52 -1.08 -15.97
C ASN A 374 -0.07 -1.15 -16.47
N VAL A 375 0.88 -0.78 -15.60
CA VAL A 375 2.28 -0.61 -16.01
C VAL A 375 3.26 -1.48 -15.24
N ASP A 376 3.85 -2.45 -15.94
CA ASP A 376 4.81 -3.41 -15.40
C ASP A 376 6.02 -2.75 -14.74
N TYR A 377 6.62 -1.74 -15.37
CA TYR A 377 7.84 -1.12 -14.86
C TYR A 377 7.60 -0.44 -13.51
N LEU A 378 6.41 0.14 -13.28
CA LEU A 378 6.10 0.84 -12.04
C LEU A 378 5.98 -0.17 -10.90
N ALA A 379 5.27 -1.26 -11.17
CA ALA A 379 5.13 -2.34 -10.21
C ALA A 379 6.48 -3.00 -9.89
N PHE A 380 7.39 -3.11 -10.87
CA PHE A 380 8.77 -3.55 -10.63
C PHE A 380 9.53 -2.62 -9.67
N HIS A 381 9.41 -1.29 -9.84
CA HIS A 381 10.00 -0.33 -8.92
C HIS A 381 9.53 -0.49 -7.47
N PHE A 382 8.24 -0.73 -7.27
CA PHE A 382 7.70 -1.02 -5.94
C PHE A 382 8.24 -2.34 -5.38
N VAL A 383 8.33 -3.39 -6.20
CA VAL A 383 8.91 -4.68 -5.78
C VAL A 383 10.36 -4.52 -5.33
N ASN A 384 11.16 -3.68 -5.99
CA ASN A 384 12.53 -3.39 -5.59
C ASN A 384 12.63 -2.69 -4.22
N ILE A 385 11.61 -1.93 -3.80
CA ILE A 385 11.57 -1.39 -2.44
C ILE A 385 11.47 -2.56 -1.45
N PHE A 386 10.56 -3.50 -1.68
CA PHE A 386 10.36 -4.65 -0.80
C PHE A 386 11.56 -5.61 -0.78
N ASP A 387 12.20 -5.78 -1.94
CA ASP A 387 13.47 -6.50 -2.09
C ASP A 387 14.52 -5.95 -1.11
N ARG A 388 14.81 -4.65 -1.24
CA ARG A 388 15.81 -3.99 -0.41
C ARG A 388 15.42 -3.95 1.07
N SER A 389 14.12 -3.88 1.40
CA SER A 389 13.65 -4.04 2.78
C SER A 389 14.03 -5.40 3.35
N GLY A 390 13.84 -6.46 2.57
CA GLY A 390 14.03 -7.83 3.04
C GLY A 390 15.49 -8.14 3.28
N GLU A 391 16.39 -7.71 2.39
CA GLU A 391 17.83 -7.81 2.62
C GLU A 391 18.22 -7.20 3.98
N ILE A 392 17.75 -5.98 4.28
CA ILE A 392 18.05 -5.30 5.56
C ILE A 392 17.44 -6.05 6.75
N ILE A 393 16.18 -6.49 6.64
CA ILE A 393 15.49 -7.23 7.69
C ILE A 393 16.22 -8.54 8.04
N ILE A 394 16.74 -9.21 7.02
CA ILE A 394 17.47 -10.47 7.15
C ILE A 394 18.83 -10.23 7.80
N ASP A 395 19.56 -9.20 7.34
CA ASP A 395 20.83 -8.78 7.93
C ASP A 395 20.67 -8.46 9.43
N GLU A 396 19.55 -7.81 9.80
CA GLU A 396 19.23 -7.46 11.18
C GLU A 396 18.55 -8.59 11.99
N LYS A 397 18.30 -9.76 11.36
CA LYS A 397 17.65 -10.94 11.98
C LYS A 397 16.31 -10.61 12.65
N ARG A 398 15.40 -9.96 11.90
CA ARG A 398 14.10 -9.50 12.41
C ARG A 398 12.93 -10.35 11.89
N ASP A 399 12.71 -11.50 12.50
CA ASP A 399 11.75 -12.53 12.07
C ASP A 399 10.33 -12.00 11.86
N PHE A 400 9.82 -11.23 12.83
CA PHE A 400 8.48 -10.66 12.77
C PHE A 400 8.31 -9.71 11.58
N LEU A 401 9.34 -8.92 11.25
CA LEU A 401 9.30 -8.00 10.12
C LEU A 401 9.38 -8.73 8.79
N LEU A 402 10.21 -9.78 8.72
CA LEU A 402 10.29 -10.62 7.54
C LEU A 402 8.94 -11.25 7.23
N LEU A 403 8.23 -11.70 8.26
CA LEU A 403 6.88 -12.23 8.13
C LEU A 403 5.89 -11.17 7.62
N GLN A 404 5.91 -9.95 8.15
CA GLN A 404 5.06 -8.85 7.67
C GLN A 404 5.37 -8.48 6.21
N LEU A 405 6.64 -8.50 5.82
CA LEU A 405 7.08 -8.28 4.45
C LEU A 405 6.56 -9.39 3.53
N CYS A 406 6.72 -10.66 3.91
CA CYS A 406 6.20 -11.81 3.16
C CYS A 406 4.67 -11.75 2.99
N PHE A 407 3.92 -11.36 4.02
CA PHE A 407 2.47 -11.17 3.89
C PHE A 407 2.13 -10.01 2.95
N THR A 408 2.91 -8.94 2.96
CA THR A 408 2.74 -7.81 2.04
C THR A 408 3.01 -8.24 0.60
N LEU A 409 4.11 -8.95 0.36
CA LEU A 409 4.47 -9.52 -0.94
C LEU A 409 3.44 -10.53 -1.46
N LYS A 410 2.89 -11.39 -0.59
CA LYS A 410 1.78 -12.29 -0.93
C LYS A 410 0.57 -11.54 -1.46
N ASP A 411 0.17 -10.50 -0.72
CA ASP A 411 -1.01 -9.72 -1.08
C ASP A 411 -0.77 -9.01 -2.42
N ILE A 412 0.45 -8.52 -2.67
CA ILE A 412 0.84 -7.91 -3.96
C ILE A 412 0.86 -8.95 -5.09
N ALA A 413 1.43 -10.13 -4.87
CA ALA A 413 1.43 -11.19 -5.86
C ALA A 413 0.01 -11.65 -6.21
N THR A 414 -0.87 -11.79 -5.21
CA THR A 414 -2.28 -12.14 -5.43
C THR A 414 -2.96 -11.11 -6.33
N PHE A 415 -2.74 -9.82 -6.07
CA PHE A 415 -3.23 -8.75 -6.93
C PHE A 415 -2.65 -8.85 -8.35
N ASN A 416 -1.34 -9.05 -8.48
CA ASN A 416 -0.66 -9.15 -9.77
C ASN A 416 -1.10 -10.36 -10.61
N VAL A 417 -1.47 -11.47 -9.97
CA VAL A 417 -2.05 -12.62 -10.68
C VAL A 417 -3.37 -12.23 -11.34
N ASN A 418 -4.23 -11.51 -10.61
CA ASN A 418 -5.51 -11.06 -11.13
C ASN A 418 -5.33 -10.07 -12.30
N GLU A 419 -4.34 -9.19 -12.19
CA GLU A 419 -4.00 -8.18 -13.21
C GLU A 419 -3.03 -8.68 -14.30
N LYS A 420 -2.68 -9.98 -14.31
CA LYS A 420 -1.80 -10.61 -15.32
C LYS A 420 -0.37 -10.03 -15.41
N PHE A 421 0.17 -9.48 -14.31
CA PHE A 421 1.57 -9.00 -14.22
C PHE A 421 2.57 -10.15 -14.01
N HIS A 422 2.73 -11.01 -15.01
CA HIS A 422 3.47 -12.26 -14.93
C HIS A 422 4.95 -12.11 -14.53
N ASN A 423 5.66 -11.14 -15.10
CA ASN A 423 7.08 -10.91 -14.82
C ASN A 423 7.34 -10.47 -13.37
N ILE A 424 6.44 -9.66 -12.82
CA ILE A 424 6.54 -9.11 -11.47
C ILE A 424 6.26 -10.20 -10.44
N ASN A 425 5.31 -11.03 -10.77
CA ASN A 425 4.97 -12.23 -10.04
C ASN A 425 6.16 -13.20 -9.93
N ALA A 426 6.86 -13.45 -11.04
CA ALA A 426 8.10 -14.22 -11.02
C ALA A 426 9.15 -13.58 -10.10
N ARG A 427 9.34 -12.25 -10.14
CA ARG A 427 10.27 -11.55 -9.24
C ARG A 427 9.85 -11.64 -7.77
N ILE A 428 8.58 -11.45 -7.44
CA ILE A 428 8.09 -11.57 -6.04
C ILE A 428 8.31 -13.00 -5.54
N SER A 429 8.07 -13.98 -6.39
CA SER A 429 8.33 -15.39 -6.10
C SER A 429 9.81 -15.62 -5.78
N ASP A 430 10.71 -15.07 -6.58
CA ASP A 430 12.16 -15.13 -6.33
C ASP A 430 12.54 -14.54 -4.98
N LEU A 431 12.00 -13.35 -4.65
CA LEU A 431 12.25 -12.71 -3.36
C LEU A 431 11.77 -13.55 -2.19
N ILE A 432 10.59 -14.17 -2.29
CA ILE A 432 10.07 -15.03 -1.23
C ILE A 432 10.95 -16.28 -1.08
N ILE A 433 11.47 -16.85 -2.17
CA ILE A 433 12.42 -17.98 -2.12
C ILE A 433 13.71 -17.54 -1.44
N GLU A 434 14.29 -16.43 -1.86
CA GLU A 434 15.53 -15.88 -1.28
C GLU A 434 15.36 -15.60 0.22
N TYR A 435 14.23 -15.07 0.63
CA TYR A 435 13.93 -14.85 2.05
C TYR A 435 13.73 -16.15 2.82
N LEU A 436 13.13 -17.16 2.18
CA LEU A 436 13.00 -18.50 2.75
C LEU A 436 14.37 -19.15 2.92
N GLU A 437 15.26 -19.04 1.94
CA GLU A 437 16.65 -19.50 2.02
C GLU A 437 17.38 -18.92 3.20
N LEU A 438 17.33 -17.59 3.30
CA LEU A 438 18.02 -16.87 4.34
C LEU A 438 17.42 -17.19 5.71
N ALA A 439 16.09 -17.32 5.82
CA ALA A 439 15.42 -17.79 7.03
C ALA A 439 15.79 -19.24 7.39
N LEU A 440 15.93 -20.13 6.42
CA LEU A 440 16.31 -21.53 6.63
C LEU A 440 17.75 -21.69 7.13
N THR A 441 18.65 -20.76 6.83
CA THR A 441 20.00 -20.78 7.42
C THR A 441 20.00 -20.41 8.91
N GLN A 442 18.98 -19.72 9.38
CA GLN A 442 18.88 -19.24 10.76
C GLN A 442 18.03 -20.20 11.62
N LYS A 443 18.43 -20.48 12.87
CA LYS A 443 17.85 -21.56 13.70
C LYS A 443 16.43 -21.28 14.24
N GLU A 444 15.98 -20.04 14.24
CA GLU A 444 14.80 -19.59 15.00
C GLU A 444 13.50 -19.44 14.16
N PHE A 445 13.53 -19.80 12.88
CA PHE A 445 12.49 -19.40 11.90
C PHE A 445 11.32 -20.38 11.70
N SER A 446 11.02 -21.31 12.61
CA SER A 446 9.98 -22.34 12.35
C SER A 446 8.59 -21.77 12.08
N ASP A 447 8.22 -20.69 12.77
CA ASP A 447 6.91 -20.04 12.62
C ASP A 447 6.83 -19.23 11.32
N VAL A 448 7.93 -18.55 10.98
CA VAL A 448 8.06 -17.80 9.73
C VAL A 448 7.99 -18.75 8.52
N ILE A 449 8.68 -19.90 8.58
CA ILE A 449 8.63 -20.92 7.53
C ILE A 449 7.20 -21.40 7.30
N ARG A 450 6.45 -21.69 8.37
CA ARG A 450 5.06 -22.15 8.28
C ARG A 450 4.12 -21.11 7.67
N ASP A 451 4.35 -19.81 7.91
CA ASP A 451 3.52 -18.77 7.33
C ASP A 451 3.97 -18.35 5.92
N ILE A 452 5.26 -18.46 5.59
CA ILE A 452 5.76 -18.42 4.22
C ILE A 452 5.17 -19.60 3.42
N GLU A 453 5.11 -20.80 3.99
CA GLU A 453 4.48 -21.98 3.38
C GLU A 453 3.01 -21.72 3.04
N LYS A 454 2.22 -21.16 3.97
CA LYS A 454 0.82 -20.77 3.70
C LYS A 454 0.72 -19.70 2.60
N THR A 455 1.66 -18.76 2.60
CA THR A 455 1.75 -17.68 1.63
C THR A 455 2.01 -18.22 0.23
N ILE A 456 3.03 -19.06 0.06
CA ILE A 456 3.36 -19.68 -1.21
C ILE A 456 2.24 -20.62 -1.64
N ARG A 457 1.63 -21.40 -0.73
CA ARG A 457 0.45 -22.25 -1.05
C ARG A 457 -0.66 -21.42 -1.70
N LYS A 458 -0.98 -20.26 -1.11
CA LYS A 458 -2.02 -19.39 -1.64
C LYS A 458 -1.63 -18.81 -2.99
N MET A 459 -0.40 -18.31 -3.13
CA MET A 459 0.12 -17.84 -4.42
C MET A 459 0.03 -18.95 -5.48
N SER A 460 0.56 -20.13 -5.18
CA SER A 460 0.53 -21.31 -6.06
C SER A 460 -0.87 -21.62 -6.58
N SER A 461 -1.89 -21.57 -5.72
CA SER A 461 -3.27 -21.79 -6.15
C SER A 461 -3.77 -20.72 -7.12
N GLU A 462 -3.42 -19.45 -6.90
CA GLU A 462 -3.80 -18.36 -7.84
C GLU A 462 -3.01 -18.44 -9.16
N TYR A 463 -1.71 -18.77 -9.12
CA TYR A 463 -0.89 -18.99 -10.32
C TYR A 463 -1.42 -20.15 -11.15
N ALA A 464 -1.81 -21.24 -10.49
CA ALA A 464 -2.32 -22.41 -11.17
C ALA A 464 -3.68 -22.16 -11.84
N LYS A 465 -4.51 -21.25 -11.30
CA LYS A 465 -5.73 -20.77 -11.99
C LYS A 465 -5.43 -19.89 -13.21
N SER A 466 -4.28 -19.24 -13.25
CA SER A 466 -3.90 -18.29 -14.31
C SER A 466 -2.98 -18.90 -15.37
N GLU A 467 -2.77 -20.22 -15.35
CA GLU A 467 -1.87 -20.96 -16.26
C GLU A 467 -0.43 -20.40 -16.30
N LEU A 468 -0.04 -19.71 -15.23
CA LEU A 468 1.26 -19.06 -15.14
C LEU A 468 2.40 -20.06 -14.99
N ASP A 469 3.62 -19.60 -15.31
CA ASP A 469 4.86 -20.39 -15.30
C ASP A 469 5.31 -20.78 -13.87
N PHE A 470 4.52 -21.66 -13.27
CA PHE A 470 4.72 -22.28 -11.99
C PHE A 470 5.99 -23.14 -11.95
N SER A 471 6.52 -23.54 -13.13
CA SER A 471 7.71 -24.41 -13.24
C SER A 471 8.93 -23.71 -12.71
N ASN A 472 9.09 -22.43 -13.02
CA ASN A 472 10.26 -21.66 -12.63
C ASN A 472 10.31 -21.47 -11.11
N LEU A 473 9.16 -21.18 -10.47
CA LEU A 473 9.06 -21.10 -9.01
C LEU A 473 9.41 -22.43 -8.35
N VAL A 474 8.80 -23.54 -8.81
CA VAL A 474 9.04 -24.88 -8.24
C VAL A 474 10.48 -25.34 -8.46
N SER A 475 11.03 -25.12 -9.65
CA SER A 475 12.40 -25.53 -10.00
C SER A 475 13.45 -24.74 -9.23
N ARG A 476 13.23 -23.44 -9.00
CA ARG A 476 14.15 -22.61 -8.20
C ARG A 476 14.09 -22.95 -6.73
N LEU A 477 12.88 -23.07 -6.17
CA LEU A 477 12.70 -23.63 -4.82
C LEU A 477 13.53 -24.91 -4.71
N PHE A 478 13.40 -25.81 -5.68
CA PHE A 478 14.15 -27.07 -5.72
C PHE A 478 15.67 -26.93 -5.73
N GLU A 479 16.24 -26.11 -6.62
CA GLU A 479 17.69 -25.87 -6.73
C GLU A 479 18.27 -25.33 -5.40
N THR A 480 17.57 -24.38 -4.82
CA THR A 480 17.81 -23.80 -3.50
C THR A 480 17.88 -24.86 -2.39
N ILE A 481 16.96 -25.82 -2.41
CA ILE A 481 16.90 -26.88 -1.38
C ILE A 481 18.07 -27.85 -1.54
N GLN A 482 18.38 -28.23 -2.78
CA GLN A 482 19.51 -29.12 -3.07
C GLN A 482 20.84 -28.50 -2.63
N THR A 483 21.02 -27.19 -2.89
CA THR A 483 22.26 -26.47 -2.58
C THR A 483 22.45 -26.23 -1.09
N GLN A 484 21.38 -25.94 -0.34
CA GLN A 484 21.51 -25.61 1.09
C GLN A 484 21.83 -26.80 2.02
N ARG A 485 21.91 -28.06 1.53
CA ARG A 485 22.20 -29.27 2.36
C ARG A 485 21.53 -29.16 3.72
N ILE A 486 20.19 -29.13 3.75
CA ILE A 486 19.40 -28.97 4.98
C ILE A 486 19.73 -30.11 5.96
N LYS A 487 20.76 -29.93 6.78
CA LYS A 487 21.24 -30.88 7.80
C LYS A 487 20.41 -30.78 9.09
N GLU A 488 19.60 -29.72 9.22
CA GLU A 488 18.76 -29.48 10.38
C GLU A 488 17.36 -30.09 10.20
N THR A 489 17.04 -30.94 11.15
CA THR A 489 16.09 -32.03 10.99
C THR A 489 14.64 -31.61 11.16
N GLY A 490 14.39 -30.53 11.90
CA GLY A 490 13.05 -29.94 12.02
C GLY A 490 12.61 -29.23 10.74
N LYS A 491 13.55 -28.71 9.94
CA LYS A 491 13.27 -27.91 8.74
C LYS A 491 12.82 -28.79 7.56
N ILE A 492 13.33 -30.02 7.46
CA ILE A 492 12.94 -31.01 6.45
C ILE A 492 11.45 -31.32 6.52
N PHE A 493 10.83 -31.38 7.70
CA PHE A 493 9.41 -31.74 7.82
C PHE A 493 8.48 -30.68 7.22
N TYR A 494 8.66 -29.40 7.59
CA TYR A 494 7.89 -28.29 6.99
C TYR A 494 8.08 -28.24 5.49
N PHE A 495 9.31 -28.50 5.06
CA PHE A 495 9.68 -28.52 3.67
C PHE A 495 9.02 -29.68 2.88
N LEU A 496 8.98 -30.88 3.44
CA LEU A 496 8.26 -32.02 2.84
C LEU A 496 6.77 -31.75 2.76
N ASN A 497 6.19 -31.19 3.82
CA ASN A 497 4.80 -30.78 3.82
C ASN A 497 4.53 -29.77 2.69
N PHE A 498 5.43 -28.80 2.52
CA PHE A 498 5.39 -27.80 1.45
C PHE A 498 5.45 -28.43 0.04
N ILE A 499 6.37 -29.35 -0.24
CA ILE A 499 6.40 -30.08 -1.53
C ILE A 499 5.08 -30.83 -1.75
N GLY A 500 4.58 -31.53 -0.72
CA GLY A 500 3.33 -32.27 -0.81
C GLY A 500 2.16 -31.35 -1.15
N ILE A 501 2.16 -30.13 -0.64
CA ILE A 501 1.14 -29.11 -0.95
C ILE A 501 1.27 -28.60 -2.38
N LEU A 502 2.49 -28.29 -2.84
CA LEU A 502 2.73 -27.87 -4.22
C LEU A 502 2.29 -28.96 -5.20
N ALA A 503 2.60 -30.22 -4.89
CA ALA A 503 2.15 -31.38 -5.62
C ALA A 503 0.61 -31.44 -5.69
N MET A 504 -0.07 -31.32 -4.54
CA MET A 504 -1.53 -31.36 -4.47
C MET A 504 -2.19 -30.18 -5.19
N THR A 505 -1.57 -29.01 -5.17
CA THR A 505 -2.08 -27.83 -5.89
C THR A 505 -1.88 -28.00 -7.40
N ALA A 506 -0.72 -28.50 -7.83
CA ALA A 506 -0.47 -28.83 -9.23
C ALA A 506 -1.46 -29.89 -9.75
N ILE A 507 -1.76 -30.90 -8.93
CA ILE A 507 -2.80 -31.91 -9.16
C ILE A 507 -4.17 -31.27 -9.36
N GLN A 508 -4.60 -30.44 -8.41
CA GLN A 508 -5.95 -29.87 -8.39
C GLN A 508 -6.19 -28.97 -9.60
N HIS A 509 -5.15 -28.31 -10.08
CA HIS A 509 -5.23 -27.35 -11.18
C HIS A 509 -4.76 -27.93 -12.53
N ARG A 510 -4.52 -29.25 -12.63
CA ARG A 510 -4.16 -29.93 -13.88
C ARG A 510 -2.96 -29.31 -14.60
N LEU A 511 -1.94 -28.91 -13.84
CA LEU A 511 -0.74 -28.31 -14.43
C LEU A 511 -0.03 -29.31 -15.37
N HIS A 512 0.53 -28.80 -16.47
CA HIS A 512 1.26 -29.54 -17.51
C HIS A 512 2.23 -30.62 -16.98
N LEU A 513 2.36 -31.73 -17.71
CA LEU A 513 3.21 -32.88 -17.36
C LEU A 513 4.67 -32.53 -17.03
N ARG A 514 5.23 -31.45 -17.58
CA ARG A 514 6.60 -30.99 -17.29
C ARG A 514 6.80 -30.56 -15.83
N TYR A 515 5.77 -30.03 -15.16
CA TYR A 515 5.86 -29.63 -13.76
C TYR A 515 6.04 -30.82 -12.82
N TRP A 516 5.51 -31.96 -13.23
CA TRP A 516 5.56 -33.19 -12.45
C TRP A 516 6.95 -33.80 -12.41
N ALA A 517 7.69 -33.78 -13.52
CA ALA A 517 9.00 -34.40 -13.59
C ALA A 517 9.99 -33.80 -12.57
N GLY A 518 9.99 -32.47 -12.41
CA GLY A 518 10.81 -31.79 -11.40
C GLY A 518 10.41 -32.15 -9.97
N LEU A 519 9.11 -32.19 -9.69
CA LEU A 519 8.57 -32.56 -8.38
C LEU A 519 8.86 -34.04 -8.02
N ILE A 520 8.72 -34.95 -8.98
CA ILE A 520 9.00 -36.38 -8.81
C ILE A 520 10.48 -36.61 -8.50
N ASN A 521 11.38 -35.98 -9.29
CA ASN A 521 12.82 -36.04 -9.03
C ASN A 521 13.17 -35.48 -7.64
N CYS A 522 12.46 -34.45 -7.19
CA CYS A 522 12.65 -33.91 -5.84
C CYS A 522 12.28 -34.92 -4.74
N ILE A 523 11.08 -35.49 -4.82
CA ILE A 523 10.62 -36.46 -3.82
C ILE A 523 11.51 -37.72 -3.85
N LYS A 524 11.99 -38.10 -5.04
CA LYS A 524 12.98 -39.17 -5.25
C LYS A 524 14.27 -38.90 -4.49
N GLU A 525 14.95 -37.79 -4.76
CA GLU A 525 16.24 -37.46 -4.13
C GLU A 525 16.12 -37.39 -2.60
N ILE A 526 15.03 -36.81 -2.09
CA ILE A 526 14.79 -36.74 -0.65
C ILE A 526 14.52 -38.13 -0.07
N GLY A 527 13.75 -38.97 -0.77
CA GLY A 527 13.50 -40.35 -0.39
C GLY A 527 14.80 -41.16 -0.33
N ILE A 528 15.67 -41.01 -1.33
CA ILE A 528 16.97 -41.68 -1.43
C ILE A 528 17.92 -41.21 -0.30
N GLU A 529 18.10 -39.91 -0.11
CA GLU A 529 19.01 -39.41 0.94
C GLU A 529 18.47 -39.69 2.35
N SER A 530 17.14 -39.73 2.53
CA SER A 530 16.51 -40.24 3.75
C SER A 530 16.79 -41.72 3.96
N ALA A 531 16.62 -42.54 2.92
CA ALA A 531 16.81 -43.98 2.99
C ALA A 531 18.26 -44.34 3.30
N LYS A 532 19.23 -43.58 2.78
CA LYS A 532 20.67 -43.73 3.11
C LYS A 532 21.06 -43.34 4.54
N GLY A 533 20.11 -42.93 5.39
CA GLY A 533 20.38 -42.45 6.76
C GLY A 533 21.21 -41.16 6.83
N ARG A 534 21.28 -40.42 5.73
CA ARG A 534 22.00 -39.13 5.66
C ARG A 534 21.16 -37.97 6.18
N LEU A 535 19.84 -38.16 6.28
CA LEU A 535 18.90 -37.24 6.92
C LEU A 535 18.61 -37.71 8.36
N LYS A 536 19.49 -37.42 9.31
CA LYS A 536 19.35 -37.85 10.72
C LYS A 536 18.26 -37.10 11.48
N ILE A 537 16.96 -37.35 11.27
CA ILE A 537 15.91 -36.58 11.95
C ILE A 537 15.76 -36.93 13.44
N ARG A 538 16.24 -36.05 14.34
CA ARG A 538 16.19 -36.24 15.80
C ARG A 538 14.79 -36.53 16.38
N SER A 539 13.72 -36.14 15.70
CA SER A 539 12.33 -36.25 16.19
C SER A 539 11.43 -37.23 15.42
N LEU A 540 11.91 -37.83 14.32
CA LEU A 540 11.16 -38.77 13.49
C LEU A 540 12.09 -39.91 13.07
N PRO A 541 11.74 -41.19 13.30
CA PRO A 541 12.52 -42.32 12.78
C PRO A 541 12.73 -42.15 11.28
N GLU A 542 13.95 -42.38 10.77
CA GLU A 542 14.30 -42.27 9.34
C GLU A 542 13.31 -43.03 8.44
N LYS A 543 12.82 -44.18 8.94
CA LYS A 543 11.76 -45.00 8.32
C LYS A 543 10.45 -44.23 8.03
N ARG A 544 10.10 -43.20 8.80
CA ARG A 544 8.87 -42.41 8.60
C ARG A 544 8.98 -41.42 7.45
N ILE A 545 10.16 -40.86 7.18
CA ILE A 545 10.36 -39.87 6.10
C ILE A 545 10.40 -40.58 4.75
N SER A 546 11.16 -41.67 4.67
CA SER A 546 11.18 -42.51 3.48
C SER A 546 9.79 -43.10 3.18
N LYS A 547 9.03 -43.48 4.22
CA LYS A 547 7.64 -43.92 4.08
C LYS A 547 6.71 -42.78 3.62
N TRP A 548 6.92 -41.55 4.11
CA TRP A 548 6.18 -40.38 3.65
C TRP A 548 6.47 -40.10 2.17
N ALA A 549 7.75 -40.08 1.76
CA ALA A 549 8.14 -39.84 0.37
C ALA A 549 7.52 -40.88 -0.57
N TRP A 550 7.53 -42.15 -0.15
CA TRP A 550 6.90 -43.24 -0.87
C TRP A 550 5.37 -43.09 -0.96
N ILE A 551 4.69 -42.72 0.14
CA ILE A 551 3.23 -42.46 0.14
C ILE A 551 2.89 -41.29 -0.79
N THR A 552 3.68 -40.22 -0.76
CA THR A 552 3.49 -39.05 -1.63
C THR A 552 3.66 -39.43 -3.10
N LEU A 553 4.74 -40.15 -3.47
CA LEU A 553 4.93 -40.65 -4.84
C LEU A 553 3.82 -41.60 -5.28
N ARG A 554 3.35 -42.47 -4.39
CA ARG A 554 2.21 -43.35 -4.68
C ARG A 554 0.93 -42.57 -4.92
N ASN A 555 0.64 -41.55 -4.12
CA ASN A 555 -0.52 -40.68 -4.33
C ASN A 555 -0.43 -39.92 -5.66
N ILE A 556 0.78 -39.45 -6.01
CA ILE A 556 1.07 -38.84 -7.30
C ILE A 556 0.85 -39.84 -8.43
N LYS A 557 1.38 -41.07 -8.32
CA LYS A 557 1.18 -42.15 -9.29
C LYS A 557 -0.31 -42.42 -9.52
N ASN A 558 -1.06 -42.64 -8.45
CA ASN A 558 -2.50 -42.93 -8.51
C ASN A 558 -3.28 -41.78 -9.17
N GLN A 559 -2.92 -40.53 -8.89
CA GLN A 559 -3.51 -39.34 -9.53
C GLN A 559 -3.15 -39.29 -11.02
N VAL A 560 -1.89 -39.49 -11.39
CA VAL A 560 -1.46 -39.57 -12.79
C VAL A 560 -2.16 -40.73 -13.51
N GLU A 561 -2.42 -41.86 -12.85
CA GLU A 561 -3.22 -42.99 -13.36
C GLU A 561 -4.67 -42.59 -13.64
N GLN A 562 -5.32 -41.86 -12.73
CA GLN A 562 -6.67 -41.31 -12.93
C GLN A 562 -6.70 -40.32 -14.11
N TYR A 563 -5.63 -39.54 -14.27
CA TYR A 563 -5.48 -38.65 -15.42
C TYR A 563 -5.06 -39.37 -16.70
N LYS A 564 -4.43 -40.54 -16.62
CA LYS A 564 -4.04 -41.35 -17.77
C LYS A 564 -5.26 -41.77 -18.57
N GLU A 565 -6.36 -42.16 -17.90
CA GLU A 565 -7.64 -42.41 -18.58
C GLU A 565 -8.20 -41.16 -19.30
N TYR A 566 -7.93 -39.97 -18.79
CA TYR A 566 -8.32 -38.69 -19.41
C TYR A 566 -7.39 -38.28 -20.56
N PHE A 567 -6.07 -38.50 -20.44
CA PHE A 567 -5.09 -38.23 -21.49
C PHE A 567 -5.11 -39.29 -22.61
N ASP A 568 -5.46 -40.54 -22.29
CA ASP A 568 -5.71 -41.60 -23.26
C ASP A 568 -6.93 -41.27 -24.15
N GLN A 569 -7.89 -40.48 -23.65
CA GLN A 569 -8.98 -39.90 -24.46
C GLN A 569 -8.52 -38.74 -25.37
N ILE A 570 -7.44 -38.05 -25.02
CA ILE A 570 -6.88 -36.93 -25.81
C ILE A 570 -5.92 -37.40 -26.92
N LYS A 571 -5.53 -38.68 -26.92
CA LYS A 571 -4.78 -39.38 -27.99
C LYS A 571 -3.46 -38.67 -28.40
N GLN A 572 -2.35 -39.26 -27.94
CA GLN A 572 -0.95 -38.92 -28.23
C GLN A 572 -0.31 -37.85 -27.32
N ASP A 573 -0.21 -38.12 -26.02
CA ASP A 573 0.78 -37.41 -25.21
C ASP A 573 1.89 -38.36 -24.72
N ARG A 574 2.97 -38.45 -25.51
CA ARG A 574 4.19 -39.21 -25.20
C ARG A 574 4.81 -38.76 -23.86
N GLU A 575 4.61 -37.50 -23.47
CA GLU A 575 5.11 -36.97 -22.20
C GLU A 575 4.47 -37.66 -20.98
N SER A 576 3.21 -38.10 -21.09
CA SER A 576 2.50 -38.76 -19.98
C SER A 576 3.07 -40.15 -19.65
N SER A 577 3.45 -40.91 -20.68
CA SER A 577 4.06 -42.24 -20.53
C SER A 577 5.49 -42.15 -19.99
N GLU A 578 6.26 -41.17 -20.45
CA GLU A 578 7.62 -40.90 -19.93
C GLU A 578 7.58 -40.46 -18.47
N LEU A 579 6.60 -39.63 -18.08
CA LEU A 579 6.38 -39.26 -16.68
C LEU A 579 6.05 -40.48 -15.82
N PHE A 580 5.19 -41.37 -16.30
CA PHE A 580 4.80 -42.58 -15.59
C PHE A 580 5.99 -43.48 -15.29
N LEU A 581 6.82 -43.74 -16.30
CA LEU A 581 8.06 -44.50 -16.16
C LEU A 581 9.04 -43.81 -15.20
N SER A 582 9.11 -42.48 -15.22
CA SER A 582 9.92 -41.71 -14.27
C SER A 582 9.43 -41.86 -12.83
N ILE A 583 8.12 -41.90 -12.59
CA ILE A 583 7.54 -42.14 -11.25
C ILE A 583 7.87 -43.54 -10.76
N GLU A 584 7.64 -44.56 -11.58
CA GLU A 584 7.90 -45.96 -11.20
C GLU A 584 9.37 -46.21 -10.91
N LYS A 585 10.26 -45.67 -11.76
CA LYS A 585 11.70 -45.71 -11.52
C LYS A 585 12.07 -45.00 -10.21
N SER A 586 11.50 -43.83 -9.95
CA SER A 586 11.76 -43.08 -8.71
C SER A 586 11.30 -43.82 -7.46
N MET A 587 10.16 -44.52 -7.51
CA MET A 587 9.67 -45.35 -6.41
C MET A 587 10.59 -46.56 -6.18
N SER A 588 11.00 -47.24 -7.24
CA SER A 588 11.95 -48.36 -7.20
C SER A 588 13.29 -47.93 -6.58
N ASP A 589 13.84 -46.80 -7.01
CA ASP A 589 15.12 -46.29 -6.52
C ASP A 589 15.07 -45.95 -5.01
N ILE A 590 13.91 -45.52 -4.49
CA ILE A 590 13.72 -45.31 -3.04
C ILE A 590 13.64 -46.66 -2.29
N GLU A 591 12.90 -47.62 -2.82
CA GLU A 591 12.77 -48.96 -2.22
C GLU A 591 14.12 -49.69 -2.16
N GLU A 592 14.92 -49.61 -3.23
CA GLU A 592 16.27 -50.15 -3.27
C GLU A 592 17.15 -49.52 -2.20
N ALA A 593 17.17 -48.17 -2.11
CA ALA A 593 17.92 -47.45 -1.10
C ALA A 593 17.49 -47.81 0.35
N GLN A 594 16.19 -48.09 0.58
CA GLN A 594 15.69 -48.57 1.87
C GLN A 594 16.16 -50.00 2.18
N GLY A 595 16.18 -50.88 1.18
CA GLY A 595 16.70 -52.24 1.30
C GLY A 595 18.17 -52.23 1.73
N THR A 596 19.01 -51.47 1.00
CA THR A 596 20.45 -51.35 1.30
C THR A 596 20.71 -50.83 2.71
N TYR A 597 19.89 -49.91 3.21
CA TYR A 597 20.02 -49.39 4.58
C TYR A 597 19.63 -50.41 5.65
N ASN A 598 18.55 -51.18 5.44
CA ASN A 598 18.16 -52.23 6.38
C ASN A 598 19.23 -53.33 6.48
N ASP A 599 19.99 -53.56 5.42
CA ASP A 599 21.11 -54.53 5.40
C ASP A 599 22.39 -53.98 6.06
N LEU A 600 22.56 -52.65 6.13
CA LEU A 600 23.76 -51.97 6.67
C LEU A 600 23.58 -51.43 8.10
N ALA A 601 22.35 -51.27 8.58
CA ALA A 601 22.09 -50.78 9.94
C ALA A 601 22.31 -51.93 10.95
N PRO A 602 23.28 -51.83 11.87
CA PRO A 602 23.39 -52.79 12.95
C PRO A 602 22.14 -52.66 13.82
N THR A 603 21.51 -53.81 14.10
CA THR A 603 20.34 -53.97 14.99
C THR A 603 20.47 -53.18 16.29
#